data_AF-A0A6N7Y4C6-F1
#
_entry.id   AF-A0A6N7Y4C6-F1
#
_cell.length_a   1.000
_cell.length_b   1.000
_cell.length_c   1.000
_cell.angle_alpha   90.00
_cell.angle_beta   90.00
_cell.angle_gamma   90.00
#
_symmetry.space_group_name_H-M   'P 1'
#
loop_
_entity.id
_entity.type
_entity.pdbx_description
1 polymer ?
#
loop_
_entity_poly.entity_id
_entity_poly.type
_entity_poly.pdbx_seq_one_letter_code
_entity_poly.pdbx_strand_id
1 'polypeptide(L)'
;MIGIVASRIAERHRRPVLLVAVRDGEGTGSGRSIPAFDLLAGLDACAGHLLRHGGHRAAAGCTVAADALPALRAAFEAHAAAVLRPEDLVPVARVDAVVAGIELGLELAEELQRLAPFGEGNPEPSLLLPACRMLDVRPMGEGRHLRFAVHAGGVSARAVAFGRSELPDGAPVAVDATFSLTVNRWNGAVEPQLQLRHATAPACAPITCVDDADDWEPALRAALTGGAPAAYATLAPPATRRTVLDRRGQGLLGTVAALVASGEPVLVLTADTASRHRHLRGRIGGFTLASHEAALADPALRAAHRHLVLLDPPAHPAMLEALHAGSADQLVHHAWGPTEEGFAGRVHEHLHTLREPLADVYRALRAGTGLRDALRGDGERPRHAVLAARLLLVLEEAGLARVDRAALTAELLPSGRVDLSVSACFRACEERRAAVADRATPPLSPPREPVAA
;
A
#
# COMPACT_ATOMS: atom_id res chain seq x y z
N MET A 1 35.32 24.04 16.75
CA MET A 1 34.48 22.90 17.18
C MET A 1 33.00 23.26 17.34
N ILE A 2 32.66 24.47 17.86
CA ILE A 2 31.28 24.91 18.14
C ILE A 2 30.31 24.71 16.95
N GLY A 3 30.72 25.06 15.72
CA GLY A 3 29.87 24.89 14.54
C GLY A 3 29.45 23.45 14.23
N ILE A 4 30.31 22.45 14.51
CA ILE A 4 30.00 21.03 14.30
C ILE A 4 28.95 20.56 15.32
N VAL A 5 29.10 21.01 16.57
CA VAL A 5 28.13 20.71 17.64
C VAL A 5 26.79 21.37 17.32
N ALA A 6 26.79 22.64 16.90
CA ALA A 6 25.58 23.34 16.47
C ALA A 6 24.86 22.62 15.32
N SER A 7 25.60 22.12 14.33
CA SER A 7 25.03 21.34 13.21
C SER A 7 24.34 20.07 13.72
N ARG A 8 25.02 19.29 14.58
CA ARG A 8 24.45 18.05 15.13
C ARG A 8 23.21 18.29 15.98
N ILE A 9 23.18 19.38 16.76
CA ILE A 9 21.99 19.75 17.55
C ILE A 9 20.86 20.18 16.61
N ALA A 10 21.14 21.01 15.60
CA ALA A 10 20.14 21.47 14.64
C ALA A 10 19.53 20.30 13.84
N GLU A 11 20.36 19.36 13.40
CA GLU A 11 19.93 18.13 12.73
C GLU A 11 19.09 17.24 13.65
N ARG A 12 19.57 16.97 14.87
CA ARG A 12 18.90 16.10 15.84
C ARG A 12 17.55 16.64 16.29
N HIS A 13 17.47 17.94 16.54
CA HIS A 13 16.27 18.57 17.09
C HIS A 13 15.39 19.24 16.04
N ARG A 14 15.83 19.26 14.79
CA ARG A 14 15.17 19.94 13.67
C ARG A 14 14.75 21.37 14.01
N ARG A 15 15.66 22.11 14.64
CA ARG A 15 15.44 23.48 15.12
C ARG A 15 16.61 24.38 14.73
N PRO A 16 16.40 25.69 14.52
CA PRO A 16 17.50 26.64 14.48
C PRO A 16 18.25 26.60 15.80
N VAL A 17 19.57 26.60 15.73
CA VAL A 17 20.46 26.53 16.89
C VAL A 17 21.46 27.66 16.80
N LEU A 18 21.62 28.40 17.89
CA LEU A 18 22.74 29.30 18.10
C LEU A 18 23.52 28.81 19.33
N LEU A 19 24.71 28.26 19.11
CA LEU A 19 25.56 27.76 20.19
C LEU A 19 26.65 28.78 20.51
N VAL A 20 26.68 29.28 21.75
CA VAL A 20 27.64 30.30 22.20
C VAL A 20 28.60 29.73 23.24
N ALA A 21 29.90 29.92 23.02
CA ALA A 21 30.91 29.65 24.04
C ALA A 21 31.41 30.98 24.63
N VAL A 22 31.35 31.10 25.95
CA VAL A 22 31.72 32.31 26.69
C VAL A 22 33.13 32.18 27.24
N ARG A 23 33.94 33.22 27.08
CA ARG A 23 35.29 33.35 27.63
C ARG A 23 35.59 34.81 27.92
N ASP A 24 36.15 35.09 29.10
CA ASP A 24 36.63 36.44 29.48
C ASP A 24 35.58 37.55 29.31
N GLY A 25 34.30 37.25 29.58
CA GLY A 25 33.17 38.20 29.50
C GLY A 25 32.54 38.33 28.11
N GLU A 26 33.08 37.66 27.09
CA GLU A 26 32.58 37.71 25.70
C GLU A 26 32.24 36.30 25.19
N GLY A 27 31.16 36.18 24.42
CA GLY A 27 30.67 34.96 23.82
C GLY A 27 30.92 34.92 22.31
N THR A 28 31.53 33.84 21.82
CA THR A 28 31.59 33.53 20.38
C THR A 28 30.51 32.51 20.02
N GLY A 29 29.58 32.91 19.16
CA GLY A 29 28.44 32.11 18.72
C GLY A 29 28.63 31.51 17.33
N SER A 30 28.20 30.27 17.16
CA SER A 30 28.04 29.62 15.85
C SER A 30 26.61 29.09 15.72
N GLY A 31 25.92 29.56 14.68
CA GLY A 31 24.55 29.18 14.40
C GLY A 31 24.42 28.24 13.21
N ARG A 32 23.39 27.39 13.27
CA ARG A 32 22.96 26.46 12.21
C ARG A 32 21.45 26.44 12.14
N SER A 33 20.91 26.33 10.94
CA SER A 33 19.47 26.47 10.71
C SER A 33 18.85 25.30 9.98
N ILE A 34 17.52 25.27 10.04
CA ILE A 34 16.66 24.44 9.19
C ILE A 34 16.23 25.25 7.95
N PRO A 35 15.85 24.61 6.82
CA PRO A 35 15.47 25.31 5.59
C PRO A 35 14.40 26.40 5.76
N ALA A 36 13.45 26.15 6.68
CA ALA A 36 12.34 27.06 6.97
C ALA A 36 12.74 28.34 7.72
N PHE A 37 13.92 28.38 8.35
CA PHE A 37 14.36 29.53 9.14
C PHE A 37 15.58 30.22 8.54
N ASP A 38 15.50 31.53 8.35
CA ASP A 38 16.64 32.35 7.93
C ASP A 38 17.48 32.76 9.12
N LEU A 39 18.65 32.13 9.28
CA LEU A 39 19.50 32.40 10.43
C LEU A 39 20.08 33.82 10.42
N LEU A 40 20.42 34.35 9.24
CA LEU A 40 20.96 35.69 9.16
C LEU A 40 19.88 36.70 9.54
N ALA A 41 18.67 36.57 8.97
CA ALA A 41 17.55 37.45 9.33
C ALA A 41 17.19 37.35 10.82
N GLY A 42 17.29 36.14 11.40
CA GLY A 42 17.09 35.95 12.84
C GLY A 42 18.14 36.66 13.70
N LEU A 43 19.40 36.69 13.25
CA LEU A 43 20.45 37.47 13.93
C LEU A 43 20.29 38.98 13.70
N ASP A 44 19.88 39.41 12.51
CA ASP A 44 19.59 40.82 12.20
C ASP A 44 18.47 41.36 13.10
N ALA A 45 17.41 40.56 13.33
CA ALA A 45 16.35 40.89 14.27
C ALA A 45 16.83 40.99 15.74
N CYS A 46 17.98 40.37 16.05
CA CYS A 46 18.60 40.38 17.37
C CYS A 46 19.80 41.34 17.47
N ALA A 47 20.06 42.17 16.45
CA ALA A 47 21.30 42.95 16.32
C ALA A 47 21.59 43.83 17.55
N GLY A 48 20.56 44.35 18.22
CA GLY A 48 20.71 45.17 19.43
C GLY A 48 21.33 44.44 20.64
N HIS A 49 21.42 43.11 20.61
CA HIS A 49 22.05 42.29 21.66
C HIS A 49 23.41 41.70 21.23
N LEU A 50 23.89 42.04 20.03
CA LEU A 50 25.08 41.45 19.42
C LEU A 50 26.17 42.52 19.28
N LEU A 51 27.42 42.12 19.56
CA LEU A 51 28.59 42.96 19.29
C LEU A 51 28.97 42.90 17.80
N ARG A 52 28.80 41.72 17.19
CA ARG A 52 29.02 41.48 15.75
C ARG A 52 28.21 40.26 15.30
N HIS A 53 27.76 40.24 14.05
CA HIS A 53 27.22 39.03 13.42
C HIS A 53 27.43 39.05 11.91
N GLY A 54 27.26 37.89 11.28
CA GLY A 54 27.29 37.74 9.83
C GLY A 54 27.22 36.28 9.40
N GLY A 55 26.92 36.05 8.13
CA GLY A 55 26.84 34.71 7.54
C GLY A 55 25.78 34.62 6.46
N HIS A 56 25.09 33.49 6.43
CA HIS A 56 24.08 33.15 5.43
C HIS A 56 22.87 32.48 6.10
N ARG A 57 21.82 32.26 5.30
CA ARG A 57 20.55 31.64 5.72
C ARG A 57 20.72 30.36 6.53
N ALA A 58 21.63 29.47 6.14
CA ALA A 58 21.82 28.16 6.79
C ALA A 58 22.84 28.18 7.94
N ALA A 59 23.78 29.13 7.94
CA ALA A 59 24.91 29.17 8.85
C ALA A 59 25.39 30.60 9.08
N ALA A 60 25.52 31.00 10.33
CA ALA A 60 25.98 32.33 10.70
C ALA A 60 26.82 32.28 11.98
N GLY A 61 27.58 33.33 12.23
CA GLY A 61 28.36 33.51 13.45
C GLY A 61 28.02 34.84 14.11
N CYS A 62 28.23 34.92 15.42
CA CYS A 62 28.04 36.14 16.17
C CYS A 62 29.03 36.27 17.33
N THR A 63 29.15 37.49 17.85
CA THR A 63 29.85 37.83 19.07
C THR A 63 28.85 38.56 19.98
N VAL A 64 28.82 38.23 21.27
CA VAL A 64 27.84 38.76 22.23
C VAL A 64 28.50 38.98 23.60
N ALA A 65 28.13 40.02 24.32
CA ALA A 65 28.56 40.20 25.72
C ALA A 65 27.89 39.16 26.63
N ALA A 66 28.61 38.63 27.63
CA ALA A 66 28.10 37.53 28.45
C ALA A 66 26.80 37.87 29.20
N ASP A 67 26.63 39.13 29.59
CA ASP A 67 25.45 39.68 30.27
C ASP A 67 24.25 39.88 29.32
N ALA A 68 24.48 40.06 28.02
CA ALA A 68 23.44 40.19 27.00
C ALA A 68 22.86 38.84 26.52
N LEU A 69 23.48 37.71 26.89
CA LEU A 69 23.04 36.37 26.46
C LEU A 69 21.56 36.04 26.77
N PRO A 70 21.01 36.35 27.96
CA PRO A 70 19.59 36.12 28.24
C PRO A 70 18.67 36.92 27.30
N ALA A 71 19.03 38.17 27.00
CA ALA A 71 18.26 39.03 26.11
C ALA A 71 18.34 38.53 24.66
N LEU A 72 19.53 38.14 24.19
CA LEU A 72 19.72 37.51 22.89
C LEU A 72 18.86 36.24 22.75
N ARG A 73 18.84 35.38 23.78
CA ARG A 73 18.03 34.16 23.78
C ARG A 73 16.55 34.49 23.60
N ALA A 74 16.02 35.40 24.41
CA ALA A 74 14.61 35.79 24.34
C ALA A 74 14.24 36.39 22.97
N ALA A 75 15.08 37.27 22.43
CA ALA A 75 14.87 37.87 21.11
C ALA A 75 14.90 36.83 19.99
N PHE A 76 15.86 35.90 20.03
CA PHE A 76 16.00 34.85 19.03
C PHE A 76 14.83 33.86 19.07
N GLU A 77 14.40 33.45 20.27
CA GLU A 77 13.23 32.59 20.47
C GLU A 77 11.93 33.28 20.01
N ALA A 78 11.76 34.57 20.32
CA ALA A 78 10.61 35.34 19.89
C ALA A 78 10.54 35.46 18.35
N HIS A 79 11.68 35.72 17.71
CA HIS A 79 11.73 35.77 16.24
C HIS A 79 11.42 34.39 15.64
N ALA A 80 12.01 33.31 16.17
CA ALA A 80 11.72 31.96 15.73
C ALA A 80 10.23 31.60 15.86
N ALA A 81 9.59 31.94 16.98
CA ALA A 81 8.17 31.70 17.20
C ALA A 81 7.26 32.50 16.25
N ALA A 82 7.70 33.68 15.80
CA ALA A 82 6.94 34.51 14.87
C ALA A 82 6.98 34.00 13.42
N VAL A 83 8.05 33.27 13.04
CA VAL A 83 8.28 32.87 11.64
C VAL A 83 8.13 31.37 11.39
N LEU A 84 8.27 30.52 12.40
CA LEU A 84 8.16 29.07 12.28
C LEU A 84 6.78 28.58 12.71
N ARG A 85 6.23 27.66 11.92
CA ARG A 85 5.02 26.91 12.27
C ARG A 85 5.39 25.54 12.85
N PRO A 86 4.49 24.90 13.61
CA PRO A 86 4.74 23.56 14.15
C PRO A 86 5.16 22.53 13.09
N GLU A 87 4.63 22.63 11.87
CA GLU A 87 4.92 21.71 10.76
C GLU A 87 6.36 21.86 10.25
N ASP A 88 6.92 23.07 10.32
CA ASP A 88 8.29 23.35 9.87
C ASP A 88 9.35 22.68 10.77
N LEU A 89 8.94 22.30 11.98
CA LEU A 89 9.76 21.62 12.99
C LEU A 89 9.69 20.10 12.88
N VAL A 90 8.81 19.57 12.02
CA VAL A 90 8.68 18.13 11.78
C VAL A 90 9.79 17.67 10.85
N PRO A 91 10.59 16.64 11.21
CA PRO A 91 11.56 16.06 10.29
C PRO A 91 10.86 15.48 9.06
N VAL A 92 11.25 15.97 7.87
CA VAL A 92 10.76 15.45 6.59
C VAL A 92 11.83 14.57 5.99
N ALA A 93 11.51 13.30 5.75
CA ALA A 93 12.35 12.40 4.97
C ALA A 93 12.00 12.57 3.49
N ARG A 94 12.99 12.89 2.65
CA ARG A 94 12.81 12.92 1.21
C ARG A 94 12.70 11.49 0.70
N VAL A 95 11.70 11.26 -0.16
CA VAL A 95 11.52 10.03 -0.91
C VAL A 95 11.60 10.39 -2.39
N ASP A 96 12.54 9.79 -3.09
CA ASP A 96 12.76 10.03 -4.53
C ASP A 96 11.93 9.08 -5.38
N ALA A 97 11.69 7.84 -4.89
CA ALA A 97 10.81 6.88 -5.54
C ALA A 97 10.18 5.91 -4.54
N VAL A 98 8.96 5.46 -4.83
CA VAL A 98 8.34 4.30 -4.18
C VAL A 98 8.63 3.08 -5.03
N VAL A 99 9.19 2.03 -4.43
CA VAL A 99 9.66 0.85 -5.13
C VAL A 99 9.06 -0.43 -4.53
N ALA A 100 8.98 -1.48 -5.33
CA ALA A 100 8.72 -2.83 -4.90
C ALA A 100 10.04 -3.56 -4.59
N GLY A 101 9.95 -4.61 -3.76
CA GLY A 101 11.14 -5.37 -3.35
C GLY A 101 11.89 -6.00 -4.53
N ILE A 102 11.18 -6.42 -5.58
CA ILE A 102 11.77 -7.08 -6.75
C ILE A 102 12.64 -6.14 -7.59
N GLU A 103 12.43 -4.82 -7.47
CA GLU A 103 13.21 -3.80 -8.17
C GLU A 103 14.58 -3.55 -7.50
N LEU A 104 14.77 -3.98 -6.25
CA LEU A 104 15.96 -3.71 -5.44
C LEU A 104 17.13 -4.66 -5.74
N GLY A 105 17.48 -4.78 -7.02
CA GLY A 105 18.53 -5.64 -7.55
C GLY A 105 19.86 -4.93 -7.81
N LEU A 106 20.86 -5.70 -8.25
CA LEU A 106 22.20 -5.18 -8.60
C LEU A 106 22.14 -4.20 -9.77
N GLU A 107 21.33 -4.50 -10.79
CA GLU A 107 21.16 -3.64 -11.97
C GLU A 107 20.73 -2.23 -11.56
N LEU A 108 19.62 -2.10 -10.82
CA LEU A 108 19.18 -0.80 -10.30
C LEU A 108 20.26 -0.11 -9.45
N ALA A 109 21.00 -0.86 -8.63
CA ALA A 109 22.11 -0.29 -7.85
C ALA A 109 23.20 0.33 -8.74
N GLU A 110 23.56 -0.36 -9.83
CA GLU A 110 24.53 0.13 -10.82
C GLU A 110 23.98 1.33 -11.60
N GLU A 111 22.70 1.31 -11.96
CA GLU A 111 22.05 2.42 -12.66
C GLU A 111 22.04 3.69 -11.82
N LEU A 112 21.67 3.59 -10.54
CA LEU A 112 21.66 4.71 -9.60
C LEU A 112 23.07 5.23 -9.35
N GLN A 113 24.09 4.36 -9.34
CA GLN A 113 25.48 4.77 -9.17
C GLN A 113 25.98 5.68 -10.31
N ARG A 114 25.36 5.60 -11.51
CA ARG A 114 25.67 6.52 -12.62
C ARG A 114 25.28 7.98 -12.35
N LEU A 115 24.45 8.23 -11.33
CA LEU A 115 24.08 9.58 -10.90
C LEU A 115 25.14 10.25 -10.01
N ALA A 116 26.20 9.53 -9.64
CA ALA A 116 27.33 10.09 -8.91
C ALA A 116 28.07 11.18 -9.74
N PRO A 117 28.77 12.14 -9.10
CA PRO A 117 29.10 12.20 -7.68
C PRO A 117 27.93 12.67 -6.80
N PHE A 118 27.76 11.99 -5.67
CA PHE A 118 26.77 12.38 -4.66
C PHE A 118 27.35 13.41 -3.68
N GLY A 119 26.49 14.30 -3.20
CA GLY A 119 26.87 15.36 -2.26
C GLY A 119 25.78 16.39 -2.04
N GLU A 120 26.16 17.56 -1.56
CA GLU A 120 25.24 18.69 -1.44
C GLU A 120 24.73 19.10 -2.85
N GLY A 121 23.41 19.20 -3.01
CA GLY A 121 22.77 19.44 -4.31
C GLY A 121 22.49 18.18 -5.14
N ASN A 122 23.19 17.07 -4.89
CA ASN A 122 22.94 15.77 -5.51
C ASN A 122 23.05 14.62 -4.48
N PRO A 123 22.19 14.57 -3.46
CA PRO A 123 22.23 13.50 -2.47
C PRO A 123 21.81 12.17 -3.08
N GLU A 124 22.31 11.08 -2.51
CA GLU A 124 21.95 9.72 -2.91
C GLU A 124 20.42 9.51 -2.98
N PRO A 125 19.93 8.76 -3.98
CA PRO A 125 18.52 8.40 -4.08
C PRO A 125 18.01 7.71 -2.79
N SER A 126 16.84 8.14 -2.34
CA SER A 126 16.10 7.59 -1.20
C SER A 126 14.86 6.87 -1.70
N LEU A 127 14.90 5.53 -1.64
CA LEU A 127 13.86 4.65 -2.15
C LEU A 127 12.95 4.20 -1.01
N LEU A 128 11.66 4.49 -1.08
CA LEU A 128 10.66 4.02 -0.13
C LEU A 128 10.17 2.62 -0.52
N LEU A 129 10.34 1.68 0.40
CA LEU A 129 9.75 0.35 0.33
C LEU A 129 8.61 0.25 1.35
N PRO A 130 7.34 0.24 0.89
CA PRO A 130 6.18 0.24 1.79
C PRO A 130 5.96 -1.13 2.44
N ALA A 131 5.48 -1.12 3.69
CA ALA A 131 5.08 -2.30 4.46
C ALA A 131 6.05 -3.50 4.37
N CYS A 132 7.35 -3.23 4.38
CA CYS A 132 8.38 -4.25 4.38
C CYS A 132 8.60 -4.82 5.79
N ARG A 133 9.18 -6.02 5.87
CA ARG A 133 9.55 -6.65 7.15
C ARG A 133 11.06 -6.67 7.30
N MET A 134 11.55 -6.38 8.50
CA MET A 134 12.96 -6.51 8.85
C MET A 134 13.16 -7.82 9.61
N LEU A 135 13.96 -8.74 9.06
CA LEU A 135 14.16 -10.10 9.54
C LEU A 135 15.64 -10.35 9.87
N ASP A 136 15.92 -11.32 10.73
CA ASP A 136 17.29 -11.75 11.11
C ASP A 136 18.21 -10.58 11.52
N VAL A 137 17.70 -9.73 12.42
CA VAL A 137 18.40 -8.52 12.86
C VAL A 137 19.54 -8.89 13.79
N ARG A 138 20.78 -8.54 13.40
CA ARG A 138 21.99 -8.86 14.15
C ARG A 138 22.91 -7.65 14.28
N PRO A 139 23.54 -7.45 15.45
CA PRO A 139 24.57 -6.43 15.60
C PRO A 139 25.83 -6.76 14.78
N MET A 140 26.54 -5.73 14.37
CA MET A 140 27.88 -5.82 13.76
C MET A 140 28.74 -4.61 14.17
N GLY A 141 30.06 -4.67 13.93
CA GLY A 141 30.97 -3.56 14.23
C GLY A 141 30.97 -3.16 15.70
N GLU A 142 31.12 -4.15 16.60
CA GLU A 142 31.07 -3.99 18.07
C GLU A 142 29.71 -3.48 18.59
N GLY A 143 28.63 -3.78 17.87
CA GLY A 143 27.27 -3.39 18.25
C GLY A 143 26.89 -1.96 17.87
N ARG A 144 27.74 -1.24 17.12
CA ARG A 144 27.46 0.11 16.63
C ARG A 144 26.57 0.14 15.38
N HIS A 145 26.38 -1.00 14.73
CA HIS A 145 25.64 -1.13 13.49
C HIS A 145 24.76 -2.38 13.51
N LEU A 146 23.76 -2.42 12.64
CA LEU A 146 22.92 -3.60 12.42
C LEU A 146 23.10 -4.12 11.00
N ARG A 147 22.99 -5.45 10.86
CA ARG A 147 22.74 -6.15 9.59
C ARG A 147 21.45 -6.94 9.72
N PHE A 148 20.67 -7.01 8.64
CA PHE A 148 19.38 -7.70 8.62
C PHE A 148 18.96 -8.01 7.17
N ALA A 149 17.87 -8.75 7.02
CA ALA A 149 17.21 -8.94 5.73
C ALA A 149 15.93 -8.10 5.67
N VAL A 150 15.71 -7.42 4.56
CA VAL A 150 14.45 -6.72 4.27
C VAL A 150 13.62 -7.61 3.36
N HIS A 151 12.39 -7.92 3.77
CA HIS A 151 11.48 -8.77 3.02
C HIS A 151 10.23 -8.01 2.59
N ALA A 152 9.97 -7.98 1.29
CA ALA A 152 8.80 -7.34 0.69
C ALA A 152 8.40 -8.07 -0.59
N GLY A 153 7.09 -8.31 -0.81
CA GLY A 153 6.61 -8.92 -2.05
C GLY A 153 7.18 -10.30 -2.37
N GLY A 154 7.53 -11.09 -1.34
CA GLY A 154 8.09 -12.44 -1.52
C GLY A 154 9.60 -12.48 -1.77
N VAL A 155 10.26 -11.34 -1.97
CA VAL A 155 11.72 -11.26 -2.11
C VAL A 155 12.38 -10.73 -0.84
N SER A 156 13.66 -11.07 -0.69
CA SER A 156 14.49 -10.64 0.44
C SER A 156 15.80 -10.03 -0.05
N ALA A 157 16.20 -8.90 0.52
CA ALA A 157 17.46 -8.21 0.22
C ALA A 157 18.28 -7.98 1.51
N ARG A 158 19.61 -7.99 1.41
CA ARG A 158 20.50 -7.69 2.54
C ARG A 158 20.49 -6.20 2.83
N ALA A 159 20.39 -5.86 4.11
CA ALA A 159 20.38 -4.48 4.56
C ALA A 159 21.32 -4.24 5.74
N VAL A 160 21.78 -3.00 5.85
CA VAL A 160 22.59 -2.50 6.95
C VAL A 160 22.00 -1.21 7.50
N ALA A 161 22.14 -1.00 8.80
CA ALA A 161 21.87 0.28 9.43
C ALA A 161 23.12 0.73 10.20
N PHE A 162 23.82 1.72 9.66
CA PHE A 162 24.99 2.30 10.31
C PHE A 162 24.59 3.26 11.44
N GLY A 163 25.42 3.32 12.47
CA GLY A 163 25.20 4.16 13.65
C GLY A 163 23.98 3.81 14.51
N ARG A 164 23.44 2.58 14.40
CA ARG A 164 22.27 2.12 15.14
C ARG A 164 22.58 0.78 15.81
N SER A 165 22.25 0.65 17.09
CA SER A 165 22.33 -0.60 17.86
C SER A 165 21.00 -1.34 17.93
N GLU A 166 19.90 -0.66 17.62
CA GLU A 166 18.53 -1.17 17.64
C GLU A 166 17.77 -0.64 16.42
N LEU A 167 16.75 -1.39 15.98
CA LEU A 167 15.83 -0.91 14.95
C LEU A 167 14.83 0.08 15.56
N PRO A 168 14.28 1.01 14.75
CA PRO A 168 13.19 1.87 15.20
C PRO A 168 11.99 1.06 15.71
N ASP A 169 11.22 1.66 16.63
CA ASP A 169 9.98 1.07 17.15
C ASP A 169 9.07 0.58 16.00
N GLY A 170 8.47 -0.61 16.16
CA GLY A 170 7.65 -1.27 15.12
C GLY A 170 8.36 -2.35 14.30
N ALA A 171 9.67 -2.58 14.52
CA ALA A 171 10.50 -3.52 13.78
C ALA A 171 10.07 -5.02 13.70
N PRO A 172 9.33 -5.63 14.65
CA PRO A 172 8.82 -6.99 14.44
C PRO A 172 7.56 -7.03 13.54
N VAL A 173 6.99 -5.87 13.17
CA VAL A 173 5.79 -5.70 12.32
C VAL A 173 6.22 -5.13 10.96
N ALA A 174 5.30 -5.10 9.97
CA ALA A 174 5.54 -4.41 8.71
C ALA A 174 5.79 -2.90 8.95
N VAL A 175 6.76 -2.32 8.25
CA VAL A 175 7.19 -0.91 8.36
C VAL A 175 7.35 -0.27 6.98
N ASP A 176 7.12 1.03 6.91
CA ASP A 176 7.51 1.85 5.76
C ASP A 176 8.95 2.30 5.98
N ALA A 177 9.85 1.90 5.08
CA ALA A 177 11.27 2.16 5.23
C ALA A 177 11.90 2.73 3.97
N THR A 178 12.76 3.73 4.16
CA THR A 178 13.53 4.35 3.09
C THR A 178 14.96 3.84 3.09
N PHE A 179 15.47 3.49 1.91
CA PHE A 179 16.81 2.95 1.73
C PHE A 179 17.59 3.73 0.68
N SER A 180 18.91 3.77 0.82
CA SER A 180 19.79 3.94 -0.33
C SER A 180 20.24 2.57 -0.79
N LEU A 181 20.30 2.36 -2.11
CA LEU A 181 20.71 1.10 -2.72
C LEU A 181 22.12 1.26 -3.26
N THR A 182 23.06 0.44 -2.78
CA THR A 182 24.48 0.52 -3.14
C THR A 182 25.02 -0.80 -3.66
N VAL A 183 26.11 -0.74 -4.44
CA VAL A 183 26.85 -1.91 -4.89
C VAL A 183 27.92 -2.24 -3.86
N ASN A 184 27.76 -3.36 -3.15
CA ASN A 184 28.75 -3.87 -2.22
C ASN A 184 29.74 -4.79 -2.93
N ARG A 185 31.04 -4.49 -2.83
CA ARG A 185 32.12 -5.32 -3.37
C ARG A 185 32.96 -5.87 -2.22
N TRP A 186 32.76 -7.14 -1.88
CA TRP A 186 33.42 -7.79 -0.74
C TRP A 186 33.89 -9.20 -1.08
N ASN A 187 35.15 -9.51 -0.79
CA ASN A 187 35.76 -10.84 -1.00
C ASN A 187 35.51 -11.42 -2.41
N GLY A 188 35.58 -10.58 -3.44
CA GLY A 188 35.32 -10.96 -4.83
C GLY A 188 33.84 -11.08 -5.22
N ALA A 189 32.90 -11.00 -4.27
CA ALA A 189 31.47 -10.95 -4.53
C ALA A 189 31.00 -9.50 -4.78
N VAL A 190 30.06 -9.35 -5.71
CA VAL A 190 29.37 -8.08 -6.02
C VAL A 190 27.89 -8.30 -5.78
N GLU A 191 27.32 -7.57 -4.83
CA GLU A 191 25.93 -7.74 -4.43
C GLU A 191 25.26 -6.38 -4.17
N PRO A 192 23.94 -6.25 -4.40
CA PRO A 192 23.20 -5.08 -3.95
C PRO A 192 23.11 -5.08 -2.42
N GLN A 193 23.25 -3.92 -1.82
CA GLN A 193 23.08 -3.71 -0.38
C GLN A 193 22.16 -2.52 -0.12
N LEU A 194 21.15 -2.74 0.72
CA LEU A 194 20.28 -1.68 1.19
C LEU A 194 20.91 -1.02 2.42
N GLN A 195 20.98 0.30 2.43
CA GLN A 195 21.34 1.07 3.61
C GLN A 195 20.10 1.78 4.16
N LEU A 196 19.69 1.39 5.37
CA LEU A 196 18.52 1.98 6.02
C LEU A 196 18.76 3.44 6.36
N ARG A 197 17.86 4.32 5.89
CA ARG A 197 17.84 5.74 6.24
C ARG A 197 16.83 6.01 7.37
N HIS A 198 15.59 5.58 7.17
CA HIS A 198 14.47 5.79 8.08
C HIS A 198 13.51 4.60 8.02
N ALA A 199 12.83 4.32 9.13
CA ALA A 199 11.71 3.39 9.18
C ALA A 199 10.69 3.87 10.19
N THR A 200 9.42 3.68 9.86
CA THR A 200 8.27 4.04 10.69
C THR A 200 7.16 3.00 10.53
N ALA A 201 6.22 2.98 11.48
CA ALA A 201 5.00 2.21 11.31
C ALA A 201 4.23 2.73 10.07
N PRO A 202 3.58 1.85 9.29
CA PRO A 202 2.83 2.27 8.12
C PRO A 202 1.70 3.22 8.50
N ALA A 203 1.71 4.41 7.90
CA ALA A 203 0.68 5.43 8.12
C ALA A 203 -0.33 5.36 6.96
N CYS A 204 -1.14 4.29 6.95
CA CYS A 204 -2.05 4.04 5.84
C CYS A 204 -3.34 4.86 5.97
N ALA A 205 -3.67 5.63 4.92
CA ALA A 205 -5.02 6.14 4.74
C ALA A 205 -6.04 4.98 4.68
N PRO A 206 -7.34 5.21 4.94
CA PRO A 206 -8.34 4.14 4.87
C PRO A 206 -8.46 3.57 3.44
N ILE A 207 -8.89 2.32 3.35
CA ILE A 207 -9.33 1.69 2.10
C ILE A 207 -10.85 1.89 2.01
N THR A 208 -11.35 2.40 0.89
CA THR A 208 -12.79 2.52 0.66
C THR A 208 -13.29 1.27 -0.06
N CYS A 209 -14.03 0.39 0.62
CA CYS A 209 -14.59 -0.83 0.02
C CYS A 209 -15.95 -0.54 -0.63
N VAL A 210 -16.14 -0.96 -1.89
CA VAL A 210 -17.40 -0.75 -2.63
C VAL A 210 -18.42 -1.83 -2.30
N ASP A 211 -18.05 -3.09 -2.46
CA ASP A 211 -18.86 -4.23 -2.06
C ASP A 211 -18.46 -4.62 -0.63
N ASP A 212 -19.26 -4.12 0.33
CA ASP A 212 -18.99 -4.09 1.77
C ASP A 212 -18.40 -5.41 2.30
N ALA A 213 -17.11 -5.35 2.62
CA ALA A 213 -16.23 -6.50 2.73
C ALA A 213 -16.28 -7.17 4.11
N ASP A 214 -16.74 -6.44 5.13
CA ASP A 214 -16.76 -6.89 6.52
C ASP A 214 -18.20 -7.20 7.01
N ASP A 215 -19.23 -6.61 6.38
CA ASP A 215 -20.63 -6.80 6.75
C ASP A 215 -21.38 -7.77 5.81
N TRP A 216 -21.47 -9.03 6.24
CA TRP A 216 -22.02 -10.14 5.45
C TRP A 216 -23.49 -10.00 5.03
N GLU A 217 -24.35 -9.43 5.89
CA GLU A 217 -25.80 -9.37 5.62
C GLU A 217 -26.17 -8.29 4.57
N PRO A 218 -25.67 -7.04 4.65
CA PRO A 218 -25.80 -6.08 3.56
C PRO A 218 -25.27 -6.63 2.23
N ALA A 219 -24.11 -7.28 2.23
CA ALA A 219 -23.54 -7.90 1.03
C ALA A 219 -24.43 -9.02 0.47
N LEU A 220 -25.04 -9.84 1.33
CA LEU A 220 -26.00 -10.88 0.92
C LEU A 220 -27.21 -10.25 0.22
N ARG A 221 -27.77 -9.19 0.82
CA ARG A 221 -28.95 -8.50 0.28
C ARG A 221 -28.65 -7.88 -1.09
N ALA A 222 -27.51 -7.20 -1.22
CA ALA A 222 -27.06 -6.65 -2.51
C ALA A 222 -26.93 -7.76 -3.56
N ALA A 223 -26.29 -8.89 -3.22
CA ALA A 223 -26.17 -10.02 -4.15
C ALA A 223 -27.52 -10.63 -4.56
N LEU A 224 -28.49 -10.71 -3.63
CA LEU A 224 -29.85 -11.19 -3.92
C LEU A 224 -30.62 -10.27 -4.87
N THR A 225 -30.37 -8.95 -4.83
CA THR A 225 -30.97 -8.01 -5.79
C THR A 225 -30.39 -8.15 -7.20
N GLY A 226 -29.13 -8.59 -7.33
CA GLY A 226 -28.48 -8.84 -8.61
C GLY A 226 -28.97 -10.10 -9.33
N GLY A 227 -29.58 -11.05 -8.62
CA GLY A 227 -30.13 -12.28 -9.20
C GLY A 227 -29.07 -13.29 -9.66
N ALA A 228 -29.43 -14.11 -10.64
CA ALA A 228 -28.52 -15.09 -11.23
C ALA A 228 -27.34 -14.40 -11.93
N PRO A 229 -26.11 -14.92 -11.80
CA PRO A 229 -24.95 -14.31 -12.44
C PRO A 229 -25.07 -14.36 -13.98
N ALA A 230 -24.82 -13.24 -14.67
CA ALA A 230 -24.84 -13.22 -16.13
C ALA A 230 -23.74 -14.11 -16.72
N ALA A 231 -23.99 -14.76 -17.87
CA ALA A 231 -22.97 -15.55 -18.54
C ALA A 231 -21.82 -14.65 -19.01
N TYR A 232 -20.56 -15.10 -18.89
CA TYR A 232 -19.42 -14.27 -19.32
C TYR A 232 -19.47 -13.94 -20.82
N ALA A 233 -20.09 -14.80 -21.63
CA ALA A 233 -20.29 -14.59 -23.07
C ALA A 233 -21.18 -13.38 -23.41
N THR A 234 -21.99 -12.89 -22.46
CA THR A 234 -22.84 -11.71 -22.68
C THR A 234 -22.11 -10.39 -22.42
N LEU A 235 -20.86 -10.44 -21.91
CA LEU A 235 -20.05 -9.25 -21.72
C LEU A 235 -19.56 -8.76 -23.09
N ALA A 236 -20.08 -7.60 -23.51
CA ALA A 236 -19.66 -6.97 -24.75
C ALA A 236 -18.21 -6.44 -24.64
N PRO A 237 -17.40 -6.56 -25.69
CA PRO A 237 -16.10 -5.91 -25.73
C PRO A 237 -16.28 -4.38 -25.67
N PRO A 238 -15.37 -3.66 -24.99
CA PRO A 238 -15.53 -2.23 -24.84
C PRO A 238 -15.27 -1.49 -26.16
N ALA A 239 -16.07 -0.45 -26.43
CA ALA A 239 -15.90 0.42 -27.60
C ALA A 239 -14.62 1.26 -27.52
N THR A 240 -14.23 1.67 -26.31
CA THR A 240 -13.00 2.40 -26.01
C THR A 240 -12.25 1.72 -24.87
N ARG A 241 -10.92 1.76 -24.93
CA ARG A 241 -10.06 1.02 -24.00
C ARG A 241 -9.10 1.94 -23.26
N ARG A 242 -8.86 1.59 -22.01
CA ARG A 242 -7.74 2.06 -21.19
C ARG A 242 -6.43 1.57 -21.76
N THR A 243 -5.36 2.31 -21.51
CA THR A 243 -4.00 1.86 -21.78
C THR A 243 -3.62 0.77 -20.77
N VAL A 244 -3.24 -0.41 -21.27
CA VAL A 244 -2.87 -1.56 -20.44
C VAL A 244 -1.38 -1.48 -20.09
N LEU A 245 -1.06 -1.63 -18.81
CA LEU A 245 0.29 -1.70 -18.28
C LEU A 245 0.47 -3.05 -17.57
N ASP A 246 1.33 -3.91 -18.11
CA ASP A 246 1.67 -5.17 -17.45
C ASP A 246 2.68 -4.91 -16.32
N ARG A 247 2.26 -5.21 -15.10
CA ARG A 247 3.05 -5.14 -13.87
C ARG A 247 3.04 -6.47 -13.11
N ARG A 248 2.70 -7.57 -13.80
CA ARG A 248 2.65 -8.90 -13.20
C ARG A 248 4.02 -9.28 -12.68
N GLY A 249 4.06 -9.85 -11.48
CA GLY A 249 5.31 -10.19 -10.80
C GLY A 249 6.13 -9.00 -10.28
N GLN A 250 5.71 -7.74 -10.49
CA GLN A 250 6.46 -6.55 -10.04
C GLN A 250 6.22 -6.18 -8.57
N GLY A 251 5.44 -6.96 -7.82
CA GLY A 251 5.14 -6.69 -6.42
C GLY A 251 3.97 -5.72 -6.24
N LEU A 252 2.90 -6.24 -5.63
CA LEU A 252 1.63 -5.54 -5.44
C LEU A 252 1.73 -4.26 -4.63
N LEU A 253 2.33 -4.34 -3.43
CA LEU A 253 2.33 -3.23 -2.47
C LEU A 253 3.11 -2.02 -3.01
N GLY A 254 4.27 -2.25 -3.62
CA GLY A 254 5.07 -1.19 -4.26
C GLY A 254 4.30 -0.54 -5.42
N THR A 255 3.65 -1.35 -6.26
CA THR A 255 2.84 -0.84 -7.38
C THR A 255 1.71 0.04 -6.89
N VAL A 256 0.86 -0.44 -5.98
CA VAL A 256 -0.30 0.34 -5.50
C VAL A 256 0.17 1.58 -4.74
N ALA A 257 1.24 1.49 -3.94
CA ALA A 257 1.73 2.62 -3.16
C ALA A 257 2.29 3.72 -4.07
N ALA A 258 3.03 3.35 -5.13
CA ALA A 258 3.53 4.30 -6.10
C ALA A 258 2.39 5.03 -6.84
N LEU A 259 1.31 4.31 -7.16
CA LEU A 259 0.14 4.91 -7.81
C LEU A 259 -0.63 5.84 -6.84
N VAL A 260 -0.83 5.45 -5.59
CA VAL A 260 -1.47 6.32 -4.59
C VAL A 260 -0.62 7.57 -4.32
N ALA A 261 0.70 7.44 -4.31
CA ALA A 261 1.63 8.55 -4.12
C ALA A 261 1.61 9.58 -5.26
N SER A 262 1.06 9.25 -6.44
CA SER A 262 0.88 10.24 -7.52
C SER A 262 -0.23 11.25 -7.23
N GLY A 263 -1.12 10.94 -6.27
CA GLY A 263 -2.32 11.72 -5.97
C GLY A 263 -3.48 11.47 -6.93
N GLU A 264 -3.33 10.59 -7.93
CA GLU A 264 -4.40 10.20 -8.84
C GLU A 264 -5.31 9.13 -8.22
N PRO A 265 -6.62 9.11 -8.53
CA PRO A 265 -7.55 8.15 -7.94
C PRO A 265 -7.28 6.72 -8.44
N VAL A 266 -7.10 5.80 -7.49
CA VAL A 266 -6.79 4.38 -7.73
C VAL A 266 -7.96 3.49 -7.30
N LEU A 267 -8.41 2.63 -8.21
CA LEU A 267 -9.35 1.55 -7.94
C LEU A 267 -8.65 0.20 -8.07
N VAL A 268 -8.55 -0.53 -6.96
CA VAL A 268 -7.99 -1.87 -6.90
C VAL A 268 -9.12 -2.88 -7.04
N LEU A 269 -8.99 -3.79 -8.01
CA LEU A 269 -9.97 -4.82 -8.35
C LEU A 269 -9.47 -6.19 -7.95
N THR A 270 -10.37 -6.98 -7.35
CA THR A 270 -10.03 -8.28 -6.76
C THR A 270 -11.10 -9.34 -7.03
N ALA A 271 -10.74 -10.60 -6.88
CA ALA A 271 -11.66 -11.73 -6.93
C ALA A 271 -12.54 -11.79 -5.66
N ASP A 272 -12.01 -11.33 -4.51
CA ASP A 272 -12.70 -11.34 -3.22
C ASP A 272 -12.25 -10.13 -2.37
N THR A 273 -13.11 -9.11 -2.32
CA THR A 273 -12.83 -7.84 -1.64
C THR A 273 -12.57 -8.03 -0.15
N ALA A 274 -13.34 -8.91 0.52
CA ALA A 274 -13.26 -9.17 1.96
C ALA A 274 -11.89 -9.71 2.40
N SER A 275 -11.43 -10.79 1.76
CA SER A 275 -10.15 -11.42 2.10
C SER A 275 -8.98 -10.49 1.77
N ARG A 276 -9.08 -9.72 0.68
CA ARG A 276 -8.04 -8.76 0.28
C ARG A 276 -8.02 -7.55 1.21
N HIS A 277 -9.16 -6.99 1.57
CA HIS A 277 -9.25 -5.91 2.55
C HIS A 277 -8.57 -6.31 3.86
N ARG A 278 -8.87 -7.50 4.40
CA ARG A 278 -8.25 -8.01 5.63
C ARG A 278 -6.73 -8.15 5.54
N HIS A 279 -6.20 -8.48 4.36
CA HIS A 279 -4.76 -8.62 4.13
C HIS A 279 -4.04 -7.28 3.92
N LEU A 280 -4.72 -6.31 3.31
CA LEU A 280 -4.15 -5.02 2.93
C LEU A 280 -4.29 -3.96 4.04
N ARG A 281 -5.37 -4.01 4.82
CA ARG A 281 -5.64 -3.04 5.89
C ARG A 281 -4.47 -2.97 6.88
N GLY A 282 -4.03 -1.75 7.20
CA GLY A 282 -2.88 -1.50 8.07
C GLY A 282 -1.51 -1.71 7.41
N ARG A 283 -1.46 -2.04 6.11
CA ARG A 283 -0.20 -2.12 5.33
C ARG A 283 -0.16 -1.11 4.20
N ILE A 284 -1.30 -0.86 3.57
CA ILE A 284 -1.45 0.13 2.50
C ILE A 284 -2.88 0.67 2.50
N GLY A 285 -3.11 1.84 1.90
CA GLY A 285 -4.45 2.39 1.73
C GLY A 285 -4.45 3.67 0.90
N GLY A 286 -5.52 4.46 1.00
CA GLY A 286 -5.70 5.65 0.15
C GLY A 286 -6.23 5.32 -1.26
N PHE A 287 -6.90 4.17 -1.41
CA PHE A 287 -7.50 3.73 -2.67
C PHE A 287 -8.88 3.12 -2.43
N THR A 288 -9.64 2.98 -3.51
CA THR A 288 -10.92 2.27 -3.54
C THR A 288 -10.69 0.80 -3.85
N LEU A 289 -11.37 -0.11 -3.16
CA LEU A 289 -11.27 -1.55 -3.36
C LEU A 289 -12.64 -2.11 -3.75
N ALA A 290 -12.69 -2.92 -4.81
CA ALA A 290 -13.91 -3.54 -5.28
C ALA A 290 -13.66 -4.93 -5.87
N SER A 291 -14.70 -5.75 -5.96
CA SER A 291 -14.60 -6.98 -6.74
C SER A 291 -14.66 -6.67 -8.24
N HIS A 292 -14.16 -7.60 -9.04
CA HIS A 292 -14.31 -7.54 -10.50
C HIS A 292 -15.79 -7.37 -10.93
N GLU A 293 -16.71 -8.06 -10.26
CA GLU A 293 -18.15 -7.99 -10.55
C GLU A 293 -18.74 -6.63 -10.18
N ALA A 294 -18.42 -6.10 -9.01
CA ALA A 294 -18.89 -4.77 -8.59
C ALA A 294 -18.44 -3.68 -9.58
N ALA A 295 -17.18 -3.76 -10.04
CA ALA A 295 -16.65 -2.85 -11.05
C ALA A 295 -17.25 -3.05 -12.45
N LEU A 296 -17.74 -4.26 -12.78
CA LEU A 296 -18.49 -4.51 -14.02
C LEU A 296 -19.89 -3.92 -13.97
N ALA A 297 -20.56 -4.06 -12.82
CA ALA A 297 -21.92 -3.57 -12.59
C ALA A 297 -21.99 -2.04 -12.53
N ASP A 298 -20.91 -1.37 -12.13
CA ASP A 298 -20.84 0.10 -12.03
C ASP A 298 -19.78 0.71 -12.97
N PRO A 299 -20.15 1.10 -14.20
CA PRO A 299 -19.27 1.83 -15.10
C PRO A 299 -18.83 3.20 -14.57
N ALA A 300 -19.65 3.86 -13.74
CA ALA A 300 -19.34 5.18 -13.20
C ALA A 300 -18.21 5.10 -12.17
N LEU A 301 -18.22 4.05 -11.33
CA LEU A 301 -17.11 3.73 -10.43
C LEU A 301 -15.79 3.64 -11.19
N ARG A 302 -15.74 2.89 -12.30
CA ARG A 302 -14.50 2.80 -13.11
C ARG A 302 -14.14 4.15 -13.70
N ALA A 303 -15.09 4.86 -14.30
CA ALA A 303 -14.85 6.15 -14.95
C ALA A 303 -14.27 7.21 -14.00
N ALA A 304 -14.62 7.17 -12.71
CA ALA A 304 -14.10 8.07 -11.69
C ALA A 304 -12.62 7.83 -11.31
N HIS A 305 -12.03 6.70 -11.71
CA HIS A 305 -10.66 6.33 -11.33
C HIS A 305 -9.72 6.35 -12.53
N ARG A 306 -8.58 7.03 -12.34
CA ARG A 306 -7.52 7.14 -13.35
C ARG A 306 -6.83 5.80 -13.55
N HIS A 307 -6.52 5.12 -12.44
CA HIS A 307 -5.86 3.83 -12.40
C HIS A 307 -6.83 2.72 -11.98
N LEU A 308 -6.97 1.68 -12.82
CA LEU A 308 -7.51 0.40 -12.39
C LEU A 308 -6.36 -0.57 -12.13
N VAL A 309 -6.30 -1.18 -10.96
CA VAL A 309 -5.29 -2.19 -10.64
C VAL A 309 -5.98 -3.54 -10.50
N LEU A 310 -5.79 -4.43 -11.47
CA LEU A 310 -6.19 -5.82 -11.36
C LEU A 310 -5.18 -6.52 -10.46
N LEU A 311 -5.52 -6.66 -9.19
CA LEU A 311 -4.63 -7.22 -8.17
C LEU A 311 -4.48 -8.73 -8.34
N ASP A 312 -5.56 -9.38 -8.75
CA ASP A 312 -5.60 -10.81 -9.08
C ASP A 312 -6.42 -11.01 -10.35
N PRO A 313 -6.25 -12.14 -11.05
CA PRO A 313 -6.82 -12.24 -12.38
C PRO A 313 -8.34 -12.44 -12.37
N PRO A 314 -9.06 -11.80 -13.32
CA PRO A 314 -10.45 -12.10 -13.60
C PRO A 314 -10.70 -13.58 -13.91
N ALA A 315 -11.90 -14.06 -13.56
CA ALA A 315 -12.37 -15.42 -13.79
C ALA A 315 -12.39 -15.85 -15.27
N HIS A 316 -12.54 -14.90 -16.20
CA HIS A 316 -12.73 -15.19 -17.62
C HIS A 316 -12.14 -14.07 -18.50
N PRO A 317 -11.61 -14.39 -19.70
CA PRO A 317 -11.08 -13.38 -20.63
C PRO A 317 -12.09 -12.28 -20.98
N ALA A 318 -13.36 -12.61 -21.21
CA ALA A 318 -14.38 -11.59 -21.50
C ALA A 318 -14.56 -10.58 -20.35
N MET A 319 -14.38 -11.01 -19.09
CA MET A 319 -14.38 -10.10 -17.94
C MET A 319 -13.15 -9.20 -17.94
N LEU A 320 -11.97 -9.76 -18.24
CA LEU A 320 -10.74 -8.98 -18.39
C LEU A 320 -10.89 -7.90 -19.46
N GLU A 321 -11.42 -8.26 -20.63
CA GLU A 321 -11.66 -7.34 -21.73
C GLU A 321 -12.66 -6.23 -21.36
N ALA A 322 -13.77 -6.59 -20.71
CA ALA A 322 -14.76 -5.62 -20.24
C ALA A 322 -14.21 -4.66 -19.19
N LEU A 323 -13.28 -5.11 -18.34
CA LEU A 323 -12.60 -4.27 -17.35
C LEU A 323 -11.58 -3.30 -17.96
N HIS A 324 -11.17 -3.50 -19.23
CA HIS A 324 -10.37 -2.50 -19.95
C HIS A 324 -11.21 -1.33 -20.46
N ALA A 325 -12.54 -1.35 -20.28
CA ALA A 325 -13.41 -0.25 -20.67
C ALA A 325 -12.99 1.09 -20.02
N GLY A 326 -12.89 2.13 -20.84
CA GLY A 326 -12.55 3.48 -20.40
C GLY A 326 -12.01 4.33 -21.54
N SER A 327 -11.45 5.48 -21.21
CA SER A 327 -10.78 6.37 -22.17
C SER A 327 -9.29 6.03 -22.28
N ALA A 328 -8.65 6.44 -23.39
CA ALA A 328 -7.25 6.07 -23.67
C ALA A 328 -6.24 6.67 -22.68
N ASP A 329 -6.58 7.79 -22.06
CA ASP A 329 -5.78 8.45 -21.03
C ASP A 329 -5.83 7.68 -19.70
N GLN A 330 -6.90 6.94 -19.44
CA GLN A 330 -7.00 6.09 -18.26
C GLN A 330 -6.14 4.83 -18.38
N LEU A 331 -5.70 4.31 -17.24
CA LEU A 331 -4.76 3.20 -17.16
C LEU A 331 -5.39 1.97 -16.49
N VAL A 332 -5.01 0.78 -16.97
CA VAL A 332 -5.29 -0.49 -16.29
C VAL A 332 -3.98 -1.25 -16.09
N HIS A 333 -3.72 -1.64 -14.85
CA HIS A 333 -2.50 -2.30 -14.42
C HIS A 333 -2.80 -3.76 -14.11
N HIS A 334 -2.13 -4.69 -14.78
CA HIS A 334 -2.19 -6.10 -14.41
C HIS A 334 -1.11 -6.35 -13.38
N ALA A 335 -1.47 -6.59 -12.11
CA ALA A 335 -0.52 -6.53 -10.98
C ALA A 335 -0.44 -7.84 -10.17
N TRP A 336 -0.84 -8.96 -10.76
CA TRP A 336 -0.85 -10.26 -10.08
C TRP A 336 0.44 -11.06 -10.30
N GLY A 337 0.82 -11.87 -9.30
CA GLY A 337 1.82 -12.92 -9.43
C GLY A 337 1.20 -14.32 -9.26
N PRO A 338 2.03 -15.36 -9.17
CA PRO A 338 1.56 -16.74 -8.97
C PRO A 338 0.70 -16.93 -7.71
N THR A 339 0.99 -16.18 -6.65
CA THR A 339 0.24 -16.24 -5.39
C THR A 339 -1.17 -15.70 -5.56
N GLU A 340 -1.30 -14.54 -6.21
CA GLU A 340 -2.58 -13.91 -6.52
C GLU A 340 -3.40 -14.75 -7.50
N GLU A 341 -2.74 -15.37 -8.47
CA GLU A 341 -3.38 -16.29 -9.41
C GLU A 341 -3.95 -17.53 -8.71
N GLY A 342 -3.17 -18.17 -7.84
CA GLY A 342 -3.64 -19.30 -7.04
C GLY A 342 -4.76 -18.91 -6.07
N PHE A 343 -4.73 -17.70 -5.52
CA PHE A 343 -5.82 -17.16 -4.69
C PHE A 343 -7.11 -16.99 -5.50
N ALA A 344 -7.05 -16.27 -6.62
CA ALA A 344 -8.21 -16.04 -7.48
C ALA A 344 -8.79 -17.35 -8.01
N GLY A 345 -7.94 -18.30 -8.42
CA GLY A 345 -8.38 -19.63 -8.86
C GLY A 345 -9.26 -20.33 -7.83
N ARG A 346 -8.82 -20.39 -6.57
CA ARG A 346 -9.60 -20.98 -5.46
C ARG A 346 -10.90 -20.23 -5.20
N VAL A 347 -10.88 -18.89 -5.26
CA VAL A 347 -12.09 -18.07 -5.08
C VAL A 347 -13.10 -18.38 -6.18
N HIS A 348 -12.69 -18.34 -7.45
CA HIS A 348 -13.57 -18.58 -8.60
C HIS A 348 -14.15 -19.99 -8.57
N GLU A 349 -13.34 -21.00 -8.26
CA GLU A 349 -13.80 -22.39 -8.09
C GLU A 349 -14.84 -22.50 -6.97
N HIS A 350 -14.57 -21.89 -5.81
CA HIS A 350 -15.46 -21.93 -4.65
C HIS A 350 -16.80 -21.23 -4.91
N LEU A 351 -16.79 -20.07 -5.58
CA LEU A 351 -17.99 -19.28 -5.84
C LEU A 351 -18.96 -19.96 -6.83
N HIS A 352 -18.48 -20.89 -7.66
CA HIS A 352 -19.28 -21.55 -8.69
C HIS A 352 -19.60 -23.03 -8.38
N THR A 353 -18.96 -23.62 -7.37
CA THR A 353 -19.24 -25.01 -6.95
C THR A 353 -20.37 -25.05 -5.94
N LEU A 354 -21.61 -25.24 -6.43
CA LEU A 354 -22.81 -25.08 -5.60
C LEU A 354 -23.29 -26.36 -4.89
N ARG A 355 -23.06 -27.55 -5.45
CA ARG A 355 -23.76 -28.79 -5.04
C ARG A 355 -23.55 -29.15 -3.56
N GLU A 356 -22.31 -29.17 -3.10
CA GLU A 356 -21.97 -29.52 -1.73
C GLU A 356 -22.45 -28.44 -0.73
N PRO A 357 -22.14 -27.14 -0.92
CA PRO A 357 -22.69 -26.10 -0.06
C PRO A 357 -24.23 -26.06 -0.02
N LEU A 358 -24.90 -26.33 -1.14
CA LEU A 358 -26.36 -26.40 -1.20
C LEU A 358 -26.90 -27.54 -0.33
N ALA A 359 -26.27 -28.71 -0.41
CA ALA A 359 -26.64 -29.87 0.40
C ALA A 359 -26.40 -29.63 1.90
N ASP A 360 -25.35 -28.90 2.26
CA ASP A 360 -25.10 -28.48 3.64
C ASP A 360 -26.18 -27.52 4.15
N VAL A 361 -26.48 -26.45 3.40
CA VAL A 361 -27.50 -25.46 3.76
C VAL A 361 -28.86 -26.14 3.92
N TYR A 362 -29.25 -26.99 2.98
CA TYR A 362 -30.52 -27.71 3.03
C TYR A 362 -30.60 -28.64 4.26
N ARG A 363 -29.51 -29.36 4.58
CA ARG A 363 -29.45 -30.21 5.79
C ARG A 363 -29.55 -29.39 7.07
N ALA A 364 -28.87 -28.25 7.15
CA ALA A 364 -28.91 -27.36 8.30
C ALA A 364 -30.33 -26.78 8.52
N LEU A 365 -30.97 -26.28 7.45
CA LEU A 365 -32.35 -25.81 7.50
C LEU A 365 -33.31 -26.91 7.96
N ARG A 366 -33.13 -28.15 7.47
CA ARG A 366 -33.94 -29.31 7.87
C ARG A 366 -33.74 -29.69 9.33
N ALA A 367 -32.55 -29.45 9.88
CA ALA A 367 -32.24 -29.64 11.29
C ALA A 367 -32.77 -28.51 12.19
N GLY A 368 -33.40 -27.47 11.62
CA GLY A 368 -33.96 -26.35 12.35
C GLY A 368 -33.01 -25.16 12.53
N THR A 369 -31.83 -25.17 11.90
CA THR A 369 -30.92 -24.02 11.90
C THR A 369 -31.58 -22.83 11.18
N GLY A 370 -31.49 -21.64 11.76
CA GLY A 370 -32.00 -20.41 11.13
C GLY A 370 -31.32 -20.14 9.78
N LEU A 371 -32.04 -19.52 8.83
CA LEU A 371 -31.55 -19.33 7.46
C LEU A 371 -30.21 -18.58 7.40
N ARG A 372 -30.05 -17.53 8.21
CA ARG A 372 -28.80 -16.77 8.29
C ARG A 372 -27.61 -17.66 8.63
N ASP A 373 -27.74 -18.46 9.68
CA ASP A 373 -26.65 -19.33 10.16
C ASP A 373 -26.42 -20.51 9.20
N ALA A 374 -27.49 -21.06 8.63
CA ALA A 374 -27.40 -22.12 7.63
C ALA A 374 -26.62 -21.64 6.38
N LEU A 375 -26.93 -20.43 5.88
CA LEU A 375 -26.26 -19.82 4.74
C LEU A 375 -24.81 -19.44 5.06
N ARG A 376 -24.58 -18.80 6.21
CA ARG A 376 -23.24 -18.38 6.64
C ARG A 376 -22.32 -19.57 6.92
N GLY A 377 -22.87 -20.68 7.40
CA GLY A 377 -22.12 -21.86 7.84
C GLY A 377 -21.49 -21.67 9.21
N ASP A 378 -21.11 -22.79 9.83
CA ASP A 378 -20.58 -22.92 11.20
C ASP A 378 -19.05 -23.13 11.25
N GLY A 379 -18.37 -23.13 10.11
CA GLY A 379 -16.92 -23.32 10.03
C GLY A 379 -16.09 -22.08 10.39
N GLU A 380 -14.77 -22.26 10.59
CA GLU A 380 -13.79 -21.19 10.87
C GLU A 380 -13.74 -20.09 9.78
N ARG A 381 -14.29 -20.37 8.59
CA ARG A 381 -14.43 -19.41 7.49
C ARG A 381 -15.90 -19.39 7.03
N PRO A 382 -16.65 -18.32 7.33
CA PRO A 382 -18.04 -18.22 6.87
C PRO A 382 -18.10 -18.17 5.34
N ARG A 383 -19.17 -18.72 4.76
CA ARG A 383 -19.40 -18.68 3.30
C ARG A 383 -19.51 -17.23 2.82
N HIS A 384 -18.98 -16.97 1.63
CA HIS A 384 -19.08 -15.67 0.99
C HIS A 384 -20.56 -15.29 0.74
N ALA A 385 -20.91 -14.02 0.94
CA ALA A 385 -22.28 -13.55 0.82
C ALA A 385 -22.88 -13.77 -0.58
N VAL A 386 -22.06 -13.63 -1.64
CA VAL A 386 -22.45 -13.93 -3.02
C VAL A 386 -22.76 -15.41 -3.22
N LEU A 387 -21.97 -16.31 -2.62
CA LEU A 387 -22.25 -17.75 -2.67
C LEU A 387 -23.57 -18.03 -1.93
N ALA A 388 -23.75 -17.48 -0.74
CA ALA A 388 -24.99 -17.63 0.03
C ALA A 388 -26.23 -17.15 -0.75
N ALA A 389 -26.15 -16.00 -1.44
CA ALA A 389 -27.22 -15.51 -2.29
C ALA A 389 -27.56 -16.50 -3.41
N ARG A 390 -26.54 -17.06 -4.08
CA ARG A 390 -26.73 -18.07 -5.13
C ARG A 390 -27.38 -19.34 -4.59
N LEU A 391 -26.95 -19.83 -3.44
CA LEU A 391 -27.56 -21.00 -2.81
C LEU A 391 -29.04 -20.76 -2.50
N LEU A 392 -29.38 -19.57 -1.99
CA LEU A 392 -30.76 -19.20 -1.69
C LEU A 392 -31.63 -19.12 -2.96
N LEU A 393 -31.11 -18.49 -4.02
CA LEU A 393 -31.77 -18.44 -5.32
C LEU A 393 -32.01 -19.85 -5.89
N VAL A 394 -31.03 -20.75 -5.78
CA VAL A 394 -31.20 -22.14 -6.24
C VAL A 394 -32.27 -22.88 -5.42
N LEU A 395 -32.33 -22.69 -4.10
CA LEU A 395 -33.36 -23.31 -3.26
C LEU A 395 -34.77 -22.83 -3.65
N GLU A 396 -34.92 -21.54 -3.93
CA GLU A 396 -36.19 -20.93 -4.34
C GLU A 396 -36.61 -21.37 -5.76
N GLU A 397 -35.71 -21.24 -6.74
CA GLU A 397 -35.97 -21.59 -8.14
C GLU A 397 -36.21 -23.09 -8.36
N ALA A 398 -35.58 -23.95 -7.55
CA ALA A 398 -35.78 -25.40 -7.60
C ALA A 398 -37.01 -25.88 -6.80
N GLY A 399 -37.76 -24.96 -6.17
CA GLY A 399 -38.94 -25.30 -5.37
C GLY A 399 -38.62 -26.08 -4.08
N LEU A 400 -37.40 -25.93 -3.55
CA LEU A 400 -36.95 -26.59 -2.31
C LEU A 400 -37.28 -25.77 -1.07
N ALA A 401 -37.40 -24.45 -1.20
CA ALA A 401 -37.74 -23.57 -0.10
C ALA A 401 -38.56 -22.36 -0.58
N ARG A 402 -39.46 -21.88 0.29
CA ARG A 402 -40.09 -20.57 0.18
C ARG A 402 -39.34 -19.59 1.08
N VAL A 403 -38.87 -18.48 0.53
CA VAL A 403 -37.95 -17.57 1.22
C VAL A 403 -38.61 -16.21 1.45
N ASP A 404 -38.60 -15.73 2.69
CA ASP A 404 -38.85 -14.31 2.98
C ASP A 404 -37.50 -13.59 3.02
N ARG A 405 -37.20 -12.87 1.94
CA ARG A 405 -35.93 -12.15 1.80
C ARG A 405 -35.81 -10.96 2.76
N ALA A 406 -36.92 -10.36 3.19
CA ALA A 406 -36.89 -9.23 4.13
C ALA A 406 -36.54 -9.72 5.53
N ALA A 407 -37.27 -10.73 6.01
CA ALA A 407 -37.04 -11.35 7.32
C ALA A 407 -35.80 -12.27 7.35
N LEU A 408 -35.24 -12.62 6.19
CA LEU A 408 -34.21 -13.66 6.03
C LEU A 408 -34.63 -14.96 6.72
N THR A 409 -35.83 -15.46 6.38
CA THR A 409 -36.35 -16.75 6.83
C THR A 409 -36.66 -17.64 5.63
N ALA A 410 -36.63 -18.95 5.82
CA ALA A 410 -36.96 -19.93 4.80
C ALA A 410 -37.82 -21.05 5.37
N GLU A 411 -38.84 -21.44 4.63
CA GLU A 411 -39.68 -22.60 4.87
C GLU A 411 -39.33 -23.68 3.84
N LEU A 412 -38.86 -24.84 4.29
CA LEU A 412 -38.57 -25.96 3.39
C LEU A 412 -39.86 -26.57 2.87
N LEU A 413 -39.89 -26.83 1.56
CA LEU A 413 -41.02 -27.45 0.89
C LEU A 413 -40.81 -28.97 0.79
N PRO A 414 -41.87 -29.80 0.89
CA PRO A 414 -41.74 -31.24 0.68
C PRO A 414 -41.24 -31.54 -0.73
N SER A 415 -40.07 -32.19 -0.84
CA SER A 415 -39.45 -32.48 -2.13
C SER A 415 -38.87 -33.89 -2.18
N GLY A 416 -39.07 -34.59 -3.31
CA GLY A 416 -38.37 -35.83 -3.65
C GLY A 416 -36.96 -35.57 -4.20
N ARG A 417 -36.49 -36.41 -5.13
CA ARG A 417 -35.25 -36.14 -5.87
C ARG A 417 -35.50 -34.94 -6.81
N VAL A 418 -34.80 -33.83 -6.57
CA VAL A 418 -34.93 -32.60 -7.36
C VAL A 418 -33.79 -32.49 -8.36
N ASP A 419 -34.13 -32.17 -9.61
CA ASP A 419 -33.15 -31.78 -10.61
C ASP A 419 -32.82 -30.29 -10.46
N LEU A 420 -31.59 -29.98 -10.05
CA LEU A 420 -31.12 -28.61 -9.87
C LEU A 420 -31.01 -27.85 -11.20
N SER A 421 -31.00 -28.54 -12.34
CA SER A 421 -30.91 -27.91 -13.66
C SER A 421 -32.10 -27.00 -13.98
N VAL A 422 -33.22 -27.11 -13.25
CA VAL A 422 -34.38 -26.22 -13.39
C VAL A 422 -34.06 -24.78 -12.93
N SER A 423 -33.12 -24.61 -12.00
CA SER A 423 -32.69 -23.30 -11.50
C SER A 423 -31.81 -22.59 -12.54
N ALA A 424 -32.20 -21.37 -12.90
CA ALA A 424 -31.41 -20.51 -13.78
C ALA A 424 -30.09 -20.12 -13.13
N CYS A 425 -30.09 -19.83 -11.82
CA CYS A 425 -28.87 -19.56 -11.07
C CYS A 425 -27.91 -20.75 -11.07
N PHE A 426 -28.42 -21.98 -10.90
CA PHE A 426 -27.62 -23.19 -10.94
C PHE A 426 -26.96 -23.40 -12.32
N ARG A 427 -27.74 -23.30 -13.41
CA ARG A 427 -27.21 -23.40 -14.77
C ARG A 427 -26.14 -22.36 -15.05
N ALA A 428 -26.39 -21.09 -14.70
CA ALA A 428 -25.43 -20.01 -14.89
C ALA A 428 -24.12 -20.22 -14.11
N CYS A 429 -24.19 -20.79 -12.89
CA CYS A 429 -22.99 -21.10 -12.12
C CYS A 429 -22.21 -22.28 -12.71
N GLU A 430 -22.89 -23.32 -13.22
CA GLU A 430 -22.23 -24.44 -13.92
C GLU A 430 -21.55 -23.98 -15.21
N GLU A 431 -22.21 -23.12 -16.00
CA GLU A 431 -21.61 -22.51 -17.19
C GLU A 431 -20.35 -21.71 -16.85
N ARG A 432 -20.42 -20.86 -15.81
CA ARG A 432 -19.25 -20.10 -15.35
C ARG A 432 -18.15 -21.00 -14.78
N ARG A 433 -18.49 -22.08 -14.07
CA ARG A 433 -17.54 -23.08 -13.56
C ARG A 433 -16.77 -23.74 -14.70
N ALA A 434 -17.48 -24.16 -15.75
CA ALA A 434 -16.88 -24.73 -16.94
C ALA A 434 -15.95 -23.72 -17.65
N ALA A 435 -16.39 -22.47 -17.78
CA ALA A 435 -15.60 -21.40 -18.40
C ALA A 435 -14.33 -21.04 -17.61
N VAL A 436 -14.37 -21.12 -16.27
CA VAL A 436 -13.18 -20.92 -15.42
C VAL A 436 -12.19 -22.08 -15.54
N ALA A 437 -12.67 -23.32 -15.74
CA ALA A 437 -11.82 -24.50 -15.87
C ALA A 437 -10.99 -24.50 -17.19
N ASP A 438 -11.51 -23.85 -18.24
CA ASP A 438 -10.84 -23.74 -19.55
C ASP A 438 -9.86 -22.55 -19.65
N ARG A 439 -9.49 -21.97 -18.50
CA ARG A 439 -8.72 -20.72 -18.45
C ARG A 439 -7.25 -20.95 -18.82
N ALA A 440 -6.87 -20.52 -20.03
CA ALA A 440 -5.47 -20.25 -20.36
C ALA A 440 -5.05 -18.89 -19.79
N THR A 441 -4.04 -18.86 -18.93
CA THR A 441 -3.44 -17.59 -18.48
C THR A 441 -2.65 -16.98 -19.63
N PRO A 442 -2.95 -15.75 -20.09
CA PRO A 442 -2.18 -15.12 -21.13
C PRO A 442 -0.73 -14.97 -20.67
N PRO A 443 0.26 -15.24 -21.53
CA PRO A 443 1.68 -15.19 -21.16
C PRO A 443 2.04 -13.81 -20.59
N LEU A 444 3.01 -13.78 -19.67
CA LEU A 444 3.60 -12.54 -19.19
C LEU A 444 4.12 -11.75 -20.40
N SER A 445 3.82 -10.45 -20.46
CA SER A 445 4.50 -9.61 -21.44
C SER A 445 6.01 -9.68 -21.18
N PRO A 446 6.84 -9.74 -22.23
CA PRO A 446 8.29 -9.69 -22.02
C PRO A 446 8.65 -8.42 -21.22
N PRO A 447 9.72 -8.47 -20.40
CA PRO A 447 10.18 -7.29 -19.66
C PRO A 447 10.35 -6.11 -20.62
N ARG A 448 10.02 -4.90 -20.16
CA ARG A 448 10.25 -3.67 -20.93
C ARG A 448 11.70 -3.67 -21.43
N GLU A 449 11.88 -3.58 -22.75
CA GLU A 449 13.21 -3.27 -23.28
C GLU A 449 13.67 -1.95 -22.66
N PRO A 450 14.97 -1.85 -22.27
CA PRO A 450 15.49 -0.60 -21.75
C PRO A 450 15.23 0.49 -22.78
N VAL A 451 14.71 1.63 -22.31
CA VAL A 451 14.52 2.82 -23.15
C VAL A 451 15.89 3.14 -23.74
N ALA A 452 16.03 2.96 -25.06
CA ALA A 452 17.25 3.33 -25.76
C ALA A 452 17.53 4.82 -25.51
N ALA A 453 18.76 5.09 -25.06
CA ALA A 453 19.24 6.39 -24.57
C ALA A 453 19.10 7.53 -25.57
#